data_AF-A0A6H1JTU2-F1
#
_entry.id   AF-A0A6H1JTU2-F1
#
_cell.length_a   1.000
_cell.length_b   1.000
_cell.length_c   1.000
_cell.angle_alpha   90.00
_cell.angle_beta   90.00
_cell.angle_gamma   90.00
#
_symmetry.space_group_name_H-M   'P 1'
#
loop_
_entity.id
_entity.type
_entity.pdbx_description
1 polymer ?
#
loop_
_entity_poly.entity_id
_entity_poly.type
_entity_poly.pdbx_seq_one_letter_code
_entity_poly.pdbx_strand_id
1 'polypeptide(L)'
;MVAAVVAAVVVGGIIGGPPAAQAVQDRFARRVPVPAALWKASHSGPGHDVKLAFDGYSNTWWGTGYMGNSNGQYLEAAFGQPTDLLNILITPGASARTPQAADPARPHEFDLIVTDSAGKRHVSHARINDGGVQRVDVAVRNAMTVRLVLRSAYGVGDDKQVAISALEFFGRSMN
;
A
#
# COMPACT_ATOMS: atom_id res chain seq x y z
N MET A 1 -25.69 52.02 -6.02
CA MET A 1 -24.71 51.23 -6.78
C MET A 1 -25.06 49.75 -6.62
N VAL A 2 -25.11 49.03 -7.75
CA VAL A 2 -25.16 47.56 -7.96
C VAL A 2 -26.34 46.84 -7.30
N ALA A 3 -27.50 46.72 -7.96
CA ALA A 3 -27.86 45.82 -9.06
C ALA A 3 -28.20 44.38 -8.60
N ALA A 4 -29.45 44.02 -8.82
CA ALA A 4 -30.10 42.73 -8.55
C ALA A 4 -29.64 41.62 -9.53
N VAL A 5 -30.02 40.37 -9.23
CA VAL A 5 -30.94 39.54 -10.04
C VAL A 5 -30.70 38.04 -9.80
N VAL A 6 -31.72 37.41 -9.22
CA VAL A 6 -32.44 36.17 -9.61
C VAL A 6 -31.67 34.88 -9.91
N ALA A 7 -32.17 33.82 -9.27
CA ALA A 7 -31.85 32.41 -9.41
C ALA A 7 -31.96 31.85 -10.84
N ALA A 8 -31.14 30.84 -11.12
CA ALA A 8 -31.41 29.85 -12.16
C ALA A 8 -31.35 28.45 -11.54
N VAL A 9 -32.49 27.76 -11.59
CA VAL A 9 -32.62 26.32 -11.38
C VAL A 9 -32.09 25.61 -12.62
N VAL A 10 -31.30 24.54 -12.44
CA VAL A 10 -31.14 23.50 -13.46
C VAL A 10 -31.56 22.17 -12.85
N VAL A 11 -32.71 21.69 -13.30
CA VAL A 11 -33.13 20.29 -13.22
C VAL A 11 -32.66 19.59 -14.50
N GLY A 12 -32.05 18.41 -14.35
CA GLY A 12 -31.80 17.44 -15.43
C GLY A 12 -30.65 16.50 -15.04
N GLY A 13 -30.76 15.17 -15.08
CA GLY A 13 -31.83 14.26 -15.46
C GLY A 13 -31.43 12.82 -15.11
N ILE A 14 -32.41 11.94 -14.95
CA ILE A 14 -32.23 10.48 -14.90
C ILE A 14 -31.90 10.00 -16.33
N ILE A 15 -30.89 9.10 -16.48
CA ILE A 15 -30.77 7.97 -17.45
C ILE A 15 -29.28 7.58 -17.60
N GLY A 16 -28.99 6.28 -17.64
CA GLY A 16 -27.68 5.64 -17.46
C GLY A 16 -26.49 6.25 -18.21
N GLY A 17 -25.39 6.43 -17.48
CA GLY A 17 -24.12 6.97 -18.01
C GLY A 17 -23.18 5.88 -18.54
N PRO A 18 -22.41 6.16 -19.62
CA PRO A 18 -21.49 5.21 -20.25
C PRO A 18 -20.28 4.86 -19.34
N PRO A 19 -19.51 3.79 -19.62
CA PRO A 19 -18.40 3.31 -18.78
C PRO A 19 -17.34 4.36 -18.38
N ALA A 20 -17.29 5.51 -19.07
CA ALA A 20 -16.47 6.66 -18.71
C ALA A 20 -16.90 7.35 -17.38
N ALA A 21 -18.17 7.29 -16.99
CA ALA A 21 -18.65 7.89 -15.73
C ALA A 21 -18.13 7.15 -14.48
N GLN A 22 -17.90 5.83 -14.58
CA GLN A 22 -17.30 5.03 -13.50
C GLN A 22 -15.81 5.40 -13.32
N ALA A 23 -15.07 5.63 -14.41
CA ALA A 23 -13.67 6.03 -14.35
C ALA A 23 -13.44 7.41 -13.70
N VAL A 24 -14.42 8.32 -13.80
CA VAL A 24 -14.35 9.65 -13.15
C VAL A 24 -14.73 9.58 -11.66
N GLN A 25 -15.71 8.76 -11.27
CA GLN A 25 -16.05 8.57 -9.85
C GLN A 25 -14.96 7.83 -9.07
N ASP A 26 -14.22 6.92 -9.72
CA ASP A 26 -13.04 6.25 -9.14
C ASP A 26 -11.95 7.25 -8.73
N ARG A 27 -11.87 8.38 -9.43
CA ARG A 27 -10.90 9.45 -9.12
C ARG A 27 -11.27 10.26 -7.88
N PHE A 28 -12.53 10.24 -7.45
CA PHE A 28 -13.07 11.00 -6.31
C PHE A 28 -13.53 10.13 -5.14
N ALA A 29 -13.35 8.80 -5.20
CA ALA A 29 -13.58 7.94 -4.04
C ALA A 29 -12.73 8.44 -2.85
N ARG A 30 -13.38 8.79 -1.74
CA ARG A 30 -12.70 8.97 -0.46
C ARG A 30 -12.00 7.65 -0.14
N ARG A 31 -10.69 7.69 -0.02
CA ARG A 31 -9.85 6.56 0.37
C ARG A 31 -10.05 6.33 1.85
N VAL A 32 -10.43 5.12 2.25
CA VAL A 32 -10.59 4.75 3.65
C VAL A 32 -9.51 3.73 4.04
N PRO A 33 -8.86 3.86 5.20
CA PRO A 33 -7.92 2.86 5.69
C PRO A 33 -8.61 1.49 5.81
N VAL A 34 -7.92 0.43 5.38
CA VAL A 34 -8.38 -0.95 5.50
C VAL A 34 -7.37 -1.71 6.36
N PRO A 35 -7.73 -2.10 7.59
CA PRO A 35 -6.82 -2.85 8.43
C PRO A 35 -6.61 -4.28 7.89
N ALA A 36 -5.37 -4.77 8.01
CA ALA A 36 -5.10 -6.19 7.84
C ALA A 36 -5.71 -6.97 9.01
N ALA A 37 -6.45 -8.04 8.72
CA ALA A 37 -6.97 -8.94 9.73
C ALA A 37 -5.95 -10.00 10.16
N LEU A 38 -5.11 -10.44 9.22
CA LEU A 38 -4.02 -11.38 9.45
C LEU A 38 -2.77 -10.95 8.67
N TRP A 39 -1.62 -11.38 9.15
CA TRP A 39 -0.33 -11.11 8.50
C TRP A 39 0.64 -12.27 8.68
N LYS A 40 1.58 -12.41 7.74
CA LYS A 40 2.71 -13.36 7.81
C LYS A 40 3.88 -12.86 6.97
N ALA A 41 5.07 -13.37 7.24
CA ALA A 41 6.25 -13.13 6.40
C ALA A 41 6.94 -14.46 6.05
N SER A 42 7.77 -14.45 5.02
CA SER A 42 8.66 -15.58 4.70
C SER A 42 9.63 -15.87 5.84
N HIS A 43 10.11 -14.80 6.49
CA HIS A 43 11.01 -14.83 7.64
C HIS A 43 10.92 -13.49 8.39
N SER A 44 11.38 -13.45 9.64
CA SER A 44 11.53 -12.21 10.41
C SER A 44 12.83 -12.25 11.20
N GLY A 45 13.56 -11.13 11.21
CA GLY A 45 14.74 -10.98 12.06
C GLY A 45 14.36 -10.96 13.55
N PRO A 46 15.27 -11.34 14.45
CA PRO A 46 15.01 -11.27 15.90
C PRO A 46 14.54 -9.88 16.32
N GLY A 47 13.39 -9.79 17.00
CA GLY A 47 12.80 -8.52 17.46
C GLY A 47 12.11 -7.70 16.37
N HIS A 48 12.12 -8.15 15.11
CA HIS A 48 11.58 -7.44 13.94
C HIS A 48 10.47 -8.23 13.24
N ASP A 49 9.53 -8.72 14.04
CA ASP A 49 8.39 -9.53 13.59
C ASP A 49 7.50 -8.80 12.58
N VAL A 50 6.87 -9.56 11.69
CA VAL A 50 5.97 -9.03 10.66
C VAL A 50 4.84 -8.12 11.20
N LYS A 51 4.37 -8.34 12.43
CA LYS A 51 3.33 -7.52 13.05
C LYS A 51 3.71 -6.04 13.11
N LEU A 52 5.01 -5.74 13.18
CA LEU A 52 5.52 -4.37 13.30
C LEU A 52 5.34 -3.55 12.01
N ALA A 53 5.10 -4.19 10.87
CA ALA A 53 4.71 -3.47 9.65
C ALA A 53 3.21 -3.11 9.60
N PHE A 54 2.42 -3.58 10.57
CA PHE A 54 0.96 -3.47 10.61
C PHE A 54 0.41 -2.95 11.95
N ASP A 55 1.28 -2.49 12.86
CA ASP A 55 0.91 -2.08 14.22
C ASP A 55 0.45 -0.62 14.33
N GLY A 56 0.56 0.15 13.24
CA GLY A 56 0.18 1.56 13.18
C GLY A 56 1.23 2.53 13.75
N TYR A 57 2.40 2.04 14.16
CA TYR A 57 3.52 2.87 14.56
C TYR A 57 4.45 3.15 13.38
N SER A 58 5.18 4.26 13.44
CA SER A 58 6.09 4.72 12.37
C SER A 58 7.57 4.63 12.74
N ASN A 59 7.87 3.99 13.87
CA ASN A 59 9.21 3.79 14.42
C ASN A 59 9.49 2.34 14.85
N THR A 60 8.54 1.43 14.64
CA THR A 60 8.72 -0.02 14.65
C THR A 60 8.79 -0.52 13.21
N TRP A 61 9.36 -1.71 12.99
CA TRP A 61 9.54 -2.22 11.64
C TRP A 61 9.71 -3.73 11.59
N TRP A 62 9.12 -4.33 10.55
CA TRP A 62 9.45 -5.69 10.12
C TRP A 62 10.80 -5.69 9.43
N GLY A 63 11.61 -6.68 9.73
CA GLY A 63 12.92 -6.91 9.13
C GLY A 63 13.01 -8.32 8.58
N THR A 64 13.57 -8.46 7.39
CA THR A 64 13.67 -9.77 6.72
C THR A 64 14.52 -10.80 7.46
N GLY A 65 15.40 -10.37 8.38
CA GLY A 65 16.37 -11.22 9.07
C GLY A 65 17.51 -11.75 8.20
N TYR A 66 17.58 -11.34 6.93
CA TYR A 66 18.64 -11.72 5.99
C TYR A 66 19.41 -10.50 5.55
N MET A 67 20.73 -10.64 5.46
CA MET A 67 21.61 -9.64 4.87
C MET A 67 21.39 -9.50 3.36
N GLY A 68 21.97 -8.47 2.75
CA GLY A 68 21.87 -8.27 1.30
C GLY A 68 20.56 -7.59 0.89
N ASN A 69 20.14 -7.84 -0.34
CA ASN A 69 18.94 -7.22 -0.92
C ASN A 69 17.62 -7.97 -0.59
N SER A 70 17.71 -9.07 0.16
CA SER A 70 16.57 -9.90 0.57
C SER A 70 15.64 -10.32 -0.60
N ASN A 71 16.18 -10.52 -1.80
CA ASN A 71 15.39 -10.91 -2.97
C ASN A 71 14.58 -12.20 -2.70
N GLY A 72 13.28 -12.16 -3.02
CA GLY A 72 12.34 -13.25 -2.81
C GLY A 72 11.71 -13.30 -1.42
N GLN A 73 12.22 -12.53 -0.45
CA GLN A 73 11.58 -12.41 0.86
C GLN A 73 10.29 -11.61 0.75
N TYR A 74 9.30 -11.94 1.58
CA TYR A 74 7.99 -11.34 1.48
C TYR A 74 7.33 -11.13 2.83
N LEU A 75 6.39 -10.18 2.84
CA LEU A 75 5.33 -10.09 3.83
C LEU A 75 3.97 -10.12 3.11
N GLU A 76 2.96 -10.66 3.76
CA GLU A 76 1.60 -10.77 3.24
C GLU A 76 0.60 -10.33 4.31
N ALA A 77 -0.35 -9.51 3.89
CA ALA A 77 -1.55 -9.16 4.65
C ALA A 77 -2.77 -9.88 4.06
N ALA A 78 -3.72 -10.22 4.92
CA ALA A 78 -5.05 -10.67 4.53
C ALA A 78 -6.13 -9.77 5.14
N PHE A 79 -7.17 -9.48 4.35
CA PHE A 79 -8.33 -8.72 4.78
C PHE A 79 -9.41 -9.66 5.34
N GLY A 80 -10.18 -9.18 6.32
CA GLY A 80 -11.27 -9.96 6.92
C GLY A 80 -12.48 -10.13 5.99
N GLN A 81 -12.58 -9.31 4.95
CA GLN A 81 -13.64 -9.33 3.95
C GLN A 81 -13.11 -8.81 2.60
N PRO A 82 -13.77 -9.14 1.47
CA PRO A 82 -13.41 -8.62 0.16
C PRO A 82 -13.33 -7.08 0.18
N THR A 83 -12.21 -6.54 -0.30
CA THR A 83 -11.92 -5.11 -0.26
C THR A 83 -11.64 -4.58 -1.66
N ASP A 84 -12.30 -3.48 -2.06
CA ASP A 84 -11.93 -2.74 -3.26
C ASP A 84 -10.67 -1.91 -3.00
N LEU A 85 -9.50 -2.55 -3.12
CA LEU A 85 -8.18 -1.99 -2.82
C LEU A 85 -7.77 -1.00 -3.92
N LEU A 86 -7.50 0.23 -3.52
CA LEU A 86 -7.09 1.29 -4.43
C LEU A 86 -5.57 1.44 -4.46
N ASN A 87 -4.96 1.54 -3.29
CA ASN A 87 -3.51 1.68 -3.16
C ASN A 87 -2.99 1.17 -1.80
N ILE A 88 -1.68 1.10 -1.72
CA ILE A 88 -0.94 0.93 -0.48
C ILE A 88 -0.12 2.19 -0.19
N LEU A 89 0.12 2.44 1.10
CA LEU A 89 1.25 3.26 1.54
C LEU A 89 2.32 2.35 2.13
N ILE A 90 3.56 2.61 1.75
CA ILE A 90 4.74 1.92 2.28
C ILE A 90 5.65 2.95 2.95
N THR A 91 6.09 2.64 4.16
CA THR A 91 7.20 3.34 4.82
C THR A 91 8.44 2.44 4.78
N PRO A 92 9.35 2.64 3.81
CA PRO A 92 10.54 1.81 3.65
C PRO A 92 11.56 2.09 4.76
N GLY A 93 12.17 1.04 5.30
CA GLY A 93 13.17 1.16 6.37
C GLY A 93 12.56 1.16 7.76
N ALA A 94 13.28 1.74 8.72
CA ALA A 94 12.88 1.78 10.12
C ALA A 94 11.91 2.92 10.47
N SER A 95 11.78 3.94 9.59
CA SER A 95 10.85 5.08 9.77
C SER A 95 10.79 5.95 8.50
N ALA A 96 9.90 6.94 8.48
CA ALA A 96 9.71 7.87 7.36
C ALA A 96 10.76 9.00 7.27
N ARG A 97 11.69 9.10 8.23
CA ARG A 97 12.72 10.15 8.21
C ARG A 97 13.73 9.92 7.08
N THR A 98 14.53 10.94 6.79
CA THR A 98 15.66 10.81 5.85
C THR A 98 16.58 9.65 6.27
N PRO A 99 16.91 8.73 5.35
CA PRO A 99 17.79 7.60 5.66
C PRO A 99 19.21 8.04 6.04
N GLN A 100 19.80 7.32 6.98
CA GLN A 100 21.17 7.47 7.43
C GLN A 100 22.00 6.22 7.11
N ALA A 101 23.32 6.35 7.10
CA ALA A 101 24.22 5.25 6.76
C ALA A 101 24.11 4.04 7.72
N ALA A 102 23.75 4.25 8.99
CA ALA A 102 23.58 3.18 9.97
C ALA A 102 22.20 2.48 9.89
N ASP A 103 21.27 2.99 9.09
CA ASP A 103 19.92 2.44 9.02
C ASP A 103 19.90 1.09 8.28
N PRO A 104 18.87 0.25 8.56
CA PRO A 104 18.60 -0.94 7.77
C PRO A 104 18.44 -0.63 6.29
N ALA A 105 18.63 -1.66 5.46
CA ALA A 105 18.37 -1.57 4.04
C ALA A 105 16.87 -1.31 3.79
N ARG A 106 16.56 -0.70 2.66
CA ARG A 106 15.21 -0.20 2.34
C ARG A 106 14.77 -0.77 0.99
N PRO A 107 13.52 -1.21 0.84
CA PRO A 107 13.05 -1.75 -0.44
C PRO A 107 13.20 -0.71 -1.56
N HIS A 108 13.64 -1.16 -2.73
CA HIS A 108 13.73 -0.37 -3.96
C HIS A 108 12.72 -0.88 -4.99
N GLU A 109 12.80 -2.17 -5.31
CA GLU A 109 11.86 -2.84 -6.22
C GLU A 109 11.21 -4.04 -5.54
N PHE A 110 9.94 -4.27 -5.84
CA PHE A 110 9.18 -5.40 -5.34
C PHE A 110 8.02 -5.75 -6.27
N ASP A 111 7.57 -7.00 -6.19
CA ASP A 111 6.30 -7.40 -6.78
C ASP A 111 5.19 -7.27 -5.75
N LEU A 112 4.04 -6.76 -6.19
CA LEU A 112 2.78 -6.88 -5.47
C LEU A 112 1.96 -7.98 -6.10
N ILE A 113 1.54 -8.93 -5.28
CA ILE A 113 0.65 -10.01 -5.66
C ILE A 113 -0.61 -9.86 -4.85
N VAL A 114 -1.69 -9.44 -5.49
CA VAL A 114 -3.01 -9.34 -4.87
C VAL A 114 -3.85 -10.52 -5.29
N THR A 115 -4.41 -11.25 -4.33
CA THR A 115 -5.36 -12.34 -4.62
C THR A 115 -6.75 -11.85 -4.29
N ASP A 116 -7.67 -11.90 -5.25
CA ASP A 116 -9.07 -11.54 -5.04
C ASP A 116 -9.90 -12.70 -4.48
N SER A 117 -11.16 -12.44 -4.14
CA SER A 117 -12.08 -13.43 -3.58
C SER A 117 -12.44 -14.57 -4.53
N ALA A 118 -12.18 -14.42 -5.84
CA ALA A 118 -12.30 -15.50 -6.82
C ALA A 118 -11.01 -16.34 -6.93
N GLY A 119 -9.97 -16.02 -6.16
CA GLY A 119 -8.66 -16.68 -6.19
C GLY A 119 -7.75 -16.20 -7.34
N LYS A 120 -8.16 -15.20 -8.12
CA LYS A 120 -7.35 -14.66 -9.21
C LYS A 120 -6.23 -13.80 -8.62
N ARG A 121 -5.02 -14.03 -9.14
CA ARG A 121 -3.81 -13.27 -8.78
C ARG A 121 -3.58 -12.14 -9.76
N HIS A 122 -3.47 -10.94 -9.24
CA HIS A 122 -3.08 -9.72 -9.96
C HIS A 122 -1.65 -9.40 -9.54
N VAL A 123 -0.74 -9.39 -10.51
CA VAL A 123 0.69 -9.15 -10.25
C VAL A 123 1.08 -7.82 -10.85
N SER A 124 1.70 -6.95 -10.05
CA SER A 124 2.32 -5.72 -10.51
C SER A 124 3.74 -5.61 -9.98
N HIS A 125 4.58 -4.90 -10.71
CA HIS A 125 5.94 -4.59 -10.29
C HIS A 125 6.02 -3.11 -9.92
N ALA A 126 6.58 -2.82 -8.75
CA ALA A 126 6.68 -1.47 -8.22
C ALA A 126 8.13 -1.11 -7.94
N ARG A 127 8.46 0.16 -8.19
CA ARG A 127 9.70 0.80 -7.80
C ARG A 127 9.38 2.02 -6.94
N ILE A 128 10.08 2.18 -5.84
CA ILE A 128 9.92 3.30 -4.91
C ILE A 128 11.25 4.02 -4.71
N ASN A 129 11.21 5.28 -4.29
CA ASN A 129 12.40 6.06 -3.97
C ASN A 129 13.03 5.62 -2.63
N ASP A 130 14.21 6.14 -2.32
CA ASP A 130 14.86 5.86 -1.05
C ASP A 130 14.27 6.71 0.09
N GLY A 131 13.55 6.07 1.02
CA GLY A 131 12.97 6.70 2.22
C GLY A 131 11.61 7.38 2.00
N GLY A 132 11.07 7.96 3.08
CA GLY A 132 9.77 8.65 3.08
C GLY A 132 8.55 7.74 2.85
N VAL A 133 7.37 8.20 3.27
CA VAL A 133 6.12 7.48 2.98
C VAL A 133 5.81 7.57 1.49
N GLN A 134 5.54 6.44 0.84
CA GLN A 134 5.27 6.38 -0.59
C GLN A 134 4.00 5.62 -0.89
N ARG A 135 3.27 6.10 -1.90
CA ARG A 135 2.03 5.51 -2.38
C ARG A 135 2.28 4.67 -3.61
N VAL A 136 1.77 3.43 -3.62
CA VAL A 136 1.77 2.56 -4.80
C VAL A 136 0.34 2.20 -5.17
N ASP A 137 -0.04 2.48 -6.42
CA ASP A 137 -1.37 2.15 -6.95
C ASP A 137 -1.48 0.67 -7.27
N VAL A 138 -2.63 0.09 -6.92
CA VAL A 138 -2.89 -1.36 -7.03
C VAL A 138 -4.21 -1.64 -7.77
N ALA A 139 -5.26 -0.87 -7.46
CA ALA A 139 -6.57 -0.91 -8.11
C ALA A 139 -7.09 -2.35 -8.39
N VAL A 140 -7.33 -3.13 -7.33
CA VAL A 140 -7.90 -4.48 -7.42
C VAL A 140 -9.20 -4.55 -6.62
N ARG A 141 -10.26 -4.98 -7.29
CA ARG A 141 -11.58 -5.21 -6.67
C ARG A 141 -11.60 -6.52 -5.89
N ASN A 142 -12.39 -6.56 -4.82
CA ASN A 142 -12.58 -7.75 -3.99
C ASN A 142 -11.27 -8.42 -3.54
N ALA A 143 -10.21 -7.63 -3.29
CA ALA A 143 -8.94 -8.11 -2.78
C ALA A 143 -9.14 -8.82 -1.43
N MET A 144 -8.47 -9.96 -1.26
CA MET A 144 -8.45 -10.74 -0.03
C MET A 144 -7.05 -10.78 0.58
N THR A 145 -6.00 -10.84 -0.24
CA THR A 145 -4.62 -10.78 0.24
C THR A 145 -3.77 -9.84 -0.60
N VAL A 146 -2.76 -9.25 0.04
CA VAL A 146 -1.71 -8.47 -0.61
C VAL A 146 -0.36 -9.01 -0.13
N ARG A 147 0.45 -9.54 -1.04
CA ARG A 147 1.83 -9.95 -0.79
C ARG A 147 2.80 -9.00 -1.48
N LEU A 148 3.75 -8.48 -0.71
CA LEU A 148 4.89 -7.73 -1.23
C LEU A 148 6.11 -8.65 -1.24
N VAL A 149 6.67 -8.92 -2.42
CA VAL A 149 7.88 -9.74 -2.61
C VAL A 149 9.05 -8.85 -3.00
N LEU A 150 10.06 -8.77 -2.15
CA LEU A 150 11.25 -7.95 -2.36
C LEU A 150 12.06 -8.43 -3.57
N ARG A 151 12.60 -7.50 -4.35
CA ARG A 151 13.47 -7.77 -5.52
C ARG A 151 14.83 -7.11 -5.41
N SER A 152 14.86 -5.84 -5.04
CA SER A 152 16.09 -5.09 -4.79
C SER A 152 15.91 -4.07 -3.66
N ALA A 153 17.02 -3.56 -3.13
CA ALA A 153 17.03 -2.66 -1.99
C ALA A 153 18.12 -1.58 -2.10
N TYR A 154 17.87 -0.45 -1.46
CA TYR A 154 18.84 0.59 -1.17
C TYR A 154 19.58 0.30 0.14
N GLY A 155 20.78 0.87 0.27
CA GLY A 155 21.55 0.82 1.52
C GLY A 155 21.95 -0.59 1.95
N VAL A 156 22.04 -1.52 0.98
CA VAL A 156 22.48 -2.91 1.20
C VAL A 156 23.88 -2.94 1.81
N GLY A 157 24.08 -3.86 2.75
CA GLY A 157 25.36 -4.15 3.37
C GLY A 157 25.36 -5.56 3.96
N ASP A 158 26.55 -6.04 4.31
CA ASP A 158 26.77 -7.40 4.82
C ASP A 158 26.28 -7.58 6.27
N ASP A 159 25.76 -6.51 6.89
CA ASP A 159 25.25 -6.46 8.26
C ASP A 159 23.80 -5.95 8.34
N LYS A 160 23.15 -5.75 7.19
CA LYS A 160 21.85 -5.08 7.10
C LYS A 160 20.78 -5.96 6.50
N GLN A 161 19.69 -6.09 7.23
CA GLN A 161 18.42 -6.60 6.70
C GLN A 161 17.62 -5.50 6.01
N VAL A 162 16.80 -5.89 5.03
CA VAL A 162 15.77 -5.00 4.49
C VAL A 162 14.63 -4.85 5.49
N ALA A 163 14.20 -3.60 5.72
CA ALA A 163 13.18 -3.24 6.68
C ALA A 163 11.98 -2.51 6.02
N ILE A 164 10.79 -2.72 6.59
CA ILE A 164 9.55 -2.00 6.26
C ILE A 164 8.87 -1.62 7.57
N SER A 165 8.71 -0.32 7.81
CA SER A 165 8.10 0.21 9.03
C SER A 165 6.58 0.13 8.99
N ALA A 166 5.99 0.38 7.83
CA ALA A 166 4.54 0.30 7.69
C ALA A 166 4.16 -0.15 6.28
N LEU A 167 3.13 -1.00 6.21
CA LEU A 167 2.37 -1.27 5.00
C LEU A 167 0.88 -1.04 5.30
N GLU A 168 0.34 0.06 4.77
CA GLU A 168 -1.04 0.49 5.01
C GLU A 168 -1.86 0.34 3.73
N PHE A 169 -3.13 -0.03 3.85
CA PHE A 169 -4.01 -0.30 2.73
C PHE A 169 -5.16 0.69 2.70
N PHE A 170 -5.56 1.10 1.49
CA PHE A 170 -6.68 2.02 1.33
C PHE A 170 -7.66 1.49 0.29
N GLY A 171 -8.91 1.38 0.71
CA GLY A 171 -10.02 0.96 -0.11
C GLY A 171 -10.92 2.11 -0.53
N ARG A 172 -11.87 1.80 -1.40
CA ARG A 172 -12.98 2.69 -1.73
C ARG A 172 -13.93 2.82 -0.53
N SER A 173 -14.31 4.06 -0.17
CA SER A 173 -15.42 4.30 0.77
C SER A 173 -16.70 3.61 0.29
N MET A 174 -17.34 2.84 1.17
CA MET A 174 -18.72 2.41 0.96
C MET A 174 -19.61 3.61 1.30
N ASN A 175 -20.15 4.27 0.28
CA ASN A 175 -21.23 5.25 0.45
C ASN A 175 -22.56 4.56 0.22
#